data_AF-A0A1M2VS23-F1
#
_entry.id   AF-A0A1M2VS23-F1
#
_cell.length_a   1.000
_cell.length_b   1.000
_cell.length_c   1.000
_cell.angle_alpha   90.00
_cell.angle_beta   90.00
_cell.angle_gamma   90.00
#
_symmetry.space_group_name_H-M   'P 1'
#
loop_
_entity.id
_entity.type
_entity.pdbx_description
1 polymer ?
#
loop_
_entity_poly.entity_id
_entity_poly.type
_entity_poly.pdbx_seq_one_letter_code
_entity_poly.pdbx_strand_id
1 'polypeptide(L)'
;MPISRHSQNVLHSPVHAASLTVASVSPAASRPRVSLLGNVTVFPVLGDTPELAAIQACYIAQHPDARWWLPGPREPHVVSTSVLPGSCPS
;
A
#
# COMPACT_ATOMS: atom_id res chain seq x y z
N MET A 1 0.60 -6.20 11.43
CA MET A 1 1.91 -6.19 10.74
C MET A 1 1.76 -6.85 9.37
N PRO A 2 2.28 -6.26 8.29
CA PRO A 2 2.15 -6.82 6.94
C PRO A 2 2.94 -8.13 6.82
N ILE A 3 2.30 -9.15 6.24
CA ILE A 3 2.87 -10.50 6.11
C ILE A 3 3.78 -10.66 4.89
N SER A 4 3.69 -9.78 3.89
CA SER A 4 4.45 -9.90 2.66
C SER A 4 5.91 -9.47 2.85
N ARG A 5 6.84 -10.24 2.28
CA ARG A 5 8.28 -9.97 2.34
C ARG A 5 8.65 -8.63 1.70
N HIS A 6 7.98 -8.25 0.61
CA HIS A 6 8.24 -6.95 -0.02
C HIS A 6 7.86 -5.79 0.89
N SER A 7 6.73 -5.86 1.59
CA SER A 7 6.32 -4.80 2.53
C SER A 7 7.26 -4.75 3.73
N GLN A 8 7.70 -5.91 4.24
CA GLN A 8 8.76 -5.95 5.26
C GLN A 8 10.03 -5.27 4.74
N ASN A 9 10.54 -5.63 3.56
CA ASN A 9 11.76 -5.04 3.01
C ASN A 9 11.66 -3.52 2.85
N VAL A 10 10.52 -3.02 2.33
CA VAL A 10 10.28 -1.57 2.20
C VAL A 10 10.30 -0.90 3.56
N LEU A 11 9.57 -1.43 4.55
CA LEU A 11 9.47 -0.84 5.89
C LEU A 11 10.78 -0.88 6.68
N HIS A 12 11.63 -1.88 6.47
CA HIS A 12 12.94 -1.98 7.15
C HIS A 12 14.02 -1.14 6.46
N SER A 13 13.79 -0.67 5.23
CA SER A 13 14.72 0.20 4.53
C SER A 13 14.58 1.64 5.02
N PRO A 14 15.66 2.31 5.47
CA PRO A 14 15.58 3.68 5.99
C PRO A 14 15.16 4.72 4.93
N VAL A 15 15.34 4.40 3.65
CA VAL A 15 14.98 5.26 2.51
C VAL A 15 13.76 4.73 1.74
N HIS A 16 13.20 3.59 2.15
CA HIS A 16 12.10 2.92 1.45
C HIS A 16 12.37 2.71 -0.06
N ALA A 17 13.62 2.47 -0.44
CA ALA A 17 14.02 2.30 -1.84
C ALA A 17 13.37 1.06 -2.46
N ALA A 18 12.84 1.20 -3.68
CA ALA A 18 12.28 0.12 -4.46
C ALA A 18 12.55 0.32 -5.96
N SER A 19 12.53 -0.78 -6.70
CA SER A 19 12.51 -0.79 -8.16
C SER A 19 11.27 -1.53 -8.66
N LEU A 20 10.62 -0.95 -9.67
CA LEU A 20 9.40 -1.45 -10.29
C LEU A 20 9.70 -1.63 -11.79
N THR A 21 9.25 -2.71 -12.41
CA THR A 21 9.32 -2.86 -13.86
C THR A 21 7.91 -3.00 -14.42
N VAL A 22 7.54 -2.09 -15.32
CA VAL A 22 6.28 -2.14 -16.06
C VAL A 22 6.56 -2.74 -17.43
N ALA A 23 5.84 -3.80 -17.76
CA ALA A 23 5.97 -4.52 -19.02
C ALA A 23 4.59 -4.94 -19.55
N SER A 24 4.54 -5.26 -20.84
CA SER A 24 3.34 -5.86 -21.45
C SER A 24 2.99 -7.20 -20.80
N VAL A 25 1.70 -7.54 -20.78
CA VAL A 25 1.13 -8.77 -20.17
C VAL A 25 1.88 -10.05 -20.55
N SER A 26 2.32 -10.18 -21.80
CA SER A 26 3.19 -11.27 -22.24
C SER A 26 4.63 -10.73 -22.35
N PRO A 27 5.52 -11.06 -21.41
CA PRO A 27 6.88 -10.53 -21.41
C PRO A 27 7.72 -11.25 -22.47
N ALA A 28 8.28 -10.49 -23.41
CA ALA A 28 9.31 -10.95 -24.34
C ALA A 28 10.50 -9.98 -24.31
N ALA A 29 11.69 -10.45 -24.68
CA ALA A 29 12.88 -9.58 -24.73
C ALA A 29 12.75 -8.49 -25.80
N SER A 30 11.98 -8.75 -26.86
CA SER A 30 11.69 -7.81 -27.94
C SER A 30 10.62 -6.77 -27.61
N ARG A 31 10.03 -6.80 -26.41
CA ARG A 31 8.92 -5.92 -26.03
C ARG A 31 9.38 -4.81 -25.10
N PRO A 32 8.81 -3.60 -25.22
CA PRO A 32 9.18 -2.45 -24.40
C PRO A 32 8.91 -2.72 -22.91
N ARG A 33 9.82 -2.23 -22.07
CA ARG A 33 9.72 -2.27 -20.60
C ARG A 33 10.24 -0.96 -20.05
N VAL A 34 9.67 -0.53 -18.93
CA VAL A 34 10.10 0.67 -18.21
C VAL A 34 10.48 0.25 -16.79
N SER A 35 11.69 0.59 -16.38
CA SER A 35 12.16 0.41 -15.01
C SER A 35 12.09 1.75 -14.27
N LEU A 36 11.33 1.78 -13.19
CA LEU A 36 11.19 2.92 -12.30
C LEU A 36 11.98 2.61 -11.03
N LEU A 37 12.92 3.50 -10.67
CA LEU A 37 13.70 3.39 -9.44
C LEU A 37 13.42 4.63 -8.60
N GLY A 38 13.16 4.44 -7.31
CA GLY A 38 12.88 5.53 -6.41
C GLY A 38 12.53 5.05 -5.01
N ASN A 39 11.88 5.93 -4.26
CA ASN A 39 11.50 5.67 -2.88
C ASN A 39 9.97 5.49 -2.79
N VAL A 40 9.53 4.57 -1.96
CA VAL A 40 8.12 4.34 -1.68
C VAL A 40 7.67 5.25 -0.55
N THR A 41 6.66 6.07 -0.81
CA THR A 41 6.00 6.85 0.24
C THR A 41 4.95 5.98 0.93
N VAL A 42 5.10 5.78 2.24
CA VAL A 42 4.17 4.99 3.05
C VAL A 42 3.30 5.94 3.86
N PHE A 43 1.99 5.73 3.82
CA PHE A 43 1.03 6.46 4.65
C PHE A 43 0.60 5.57 5.83
N PRO A 44 1.17 5.75 7.03
CA PRO A 44 0.87 4.89 8.17
C PRO A 44 -0.53 5.13 8.75
N VAL A 45 -1.05 6.35 8.57
CA VAL A 45 -2.38 6.77 9.00
C VAL A 45 -3.20 7.12 7.76
N LEU A 46 -4.27 6.36 7.52
CA LEU A 46 -5.14 6.55 6.36
C LEU A 46 -5.77 7.94 6.30
N GLY A 47 -6.17 8.49 7.46
CA GLY A 47 -6.79 9.82 7.54
C GLY A 47 -5.88 10.95 7.05
N ASP A 48 -4.56 10.78 7.14
CA ASP A 48 -3.57 11.77 6.71
C ASP A 48 -3.14 11.57 5.25
N THR A 49 -3.69 10.56 4.57
CA THR A 49 -3.33 10.25 3.18
C THR A 49 -3.97 11.27 2.25
N PRO A 50 -3.19 12.06 1.50
CA PRO A 50 -3.73 13.01 0.54
C PRO A 50 -4.48 12.25 -0.56
N GLU A 51 -5.64 12.79 -0.94
CA GLU A 51 -6.44 12.26 -2.05
C GLU A 51 -6.86 10.78 -1.90
N LEU A 52 -6.96 10.27 -0.65
CA LEU A 52 -7.28 8.87 -0.36
C LEU A 52 -8.46 8.34 -1.17
N ALA A 53 -9.56 9.10 -1.24
CA ALA A 53 -10.76 8.71 -1.97
C ALA A 53 -10.52 8.55 -3.48
N ALA A 54 -9.71 9.44 -4.08
CA ALA A 54 -9.37 9.37 -5.50
C ALA A 54 -8.44 8.21 -5.81
N ILE A 55 -7.42 7.98 -4.98
CA ILE A 55 -6.50 6.85 -5.08
C ILE A 55 -7.27 5.52 -4.97
N GLN A 56 -8.15 5.42 -3.97
CA GLN A 56 -8.99 4.23 -3.74
C GLN A 56 -9.92 3.96 -4.93
N ALA A 57 -10.62 4.99 -5.41
CA ALA A 57 -11.51 4.86 -6.56
C ALA A 57 -10.76 4.41 -7.83
N CYS A 58 -9.59 5.00 -8.10
CA CYS A 58 -8.75 4.63 -9.24
C CYS A 58 -8.27 3.17 -9.14
N TYR A 59 -7.82 2.75 -7.95
CA TYR A 59 -7.33 1.40 -7.72
C TYR A 59 -8.43 0.35 -7.91
N ILE A 60 -9.63 0.55 -7.37
CA ILE A 60 -10.77 -0.37 -7.54
C ILE A 60 -11.22 -0.42 -9.00
N ALA A 61 -11.21 0.71 -9.71
CA ALA A 61 -11.60 0.75 -11.12
C ALA A 61 -10.73 -0.15 -11.99
N GLN A 62 -9.43 -0.27 -11.66
CA GLN A 62 -8.49 -1.17 -12.35
C GLN A 62 -8.45 -2.58 -11.76
N HIS A 63 -8.75 -2.73 -10.46
CA HIS A 63 -8.70 -3.99 -9.70
C HIS A 63 -10.00 -4.18 -8.89
N PRO A 64 -11.11 -4.61 -9.53
CA PRO A 64 -12.41 -4.72 -8.86
C PRO A 64 -12.44 -5.72 -7.70
N ASP A 65 -11.62 -6.78 -7.78
CA ASP A 65 -11.44 -7.80 -6.75
C ASP A 65 -10.79 -7.26 -5.47
N ALA A 66 -10.00 -6.19 -5.59
CA ALA A 66 -9.33 -5.55 -4.46
C ALA A 66 -10.28 -4.79 -3.51
N ARG A 67 -11.57 -4.65 -3.84
CA ARG A 67 -12.57 -3.96 -3.00
C ARG A 67 -12.64 -4.49 -1.57
N TRP A 68 -12.35 -5.78 -1.37
CA TRP A 68 -12.37 -6.44 -0.05
C TRP A 68 -11.02 -6.41 0.68
N TRP A 69 -10.00 -5.84 0.06
CA TRP A 69 -8.59 -5.86 0.50
C TRP A 69 -7.99 -4.47 0.70
N LEU A 70 -8.74 -3.41 0.42
CA LEU A 70 -8.31 -2.05 0.75
C LEU A 70 -8.26 -1.87 2.27
N PRO A 71 -7.85 -0.71 2.80
CA PRO A 71 -7.92 -0.44 4.24
C PRO A 71 -9.14 0.43 4.61
N GLY A 72 -9.91 0.02 5.62
CA GLY A 72 -11.23 0.54 5.93
C GLY A 72 -11.99 -0.28 7.00
N PRO A 73 -13.20 0.16 7.41
CA PRO A 73 -13.92 -0.40 8.56
C PRO A 73 -14.49 -1.81 8.35
N ARG A 74 -14.31 -2.41 7.17
CA ARG A 74 -14.94 -3.68 6.79
C ARG A 74 -13.96 -4.77 6.33
N GLU A 75 -12.63 -4.56 6.38
CA GLU A 75 -11.72 -5.62 5.94
C GLU A 75 -11.17 -6.50 7.07
N PRO A 76 -10.82 -7.77 6.75
CA PRO A 76 -10.42 -8.73 7.77
C PRO A 76 -9.06 -8.48 8.42
N HIS A 77 -8.24 -7.58 7.85
CA HIS A 77 -6.81 -7.43 8.18
C HIS A 77 -6.48 -6.14 8.94
N VAL A 78 -7.47 -5.28 9.21
CA VAL A 78 -7.33 -4.24 10.22
C VAL A 78 -7.36 -4.91 11.60
N VAL A 79 -6.18 -4.99 12.23
CA VAL A 79 -6.14 -5.00 13.69
C VAL A 79 -6.89 -3.75 14.11
N SER A 80 -8.08 -3.94 14.66
CA SER A 80 -8.76 -2.91 15.43
C SER A 80 -7.80 -2.51 16.54
N THR A 81 -6.99 -1.48 16.31
CA THR A 81 -6.41 -0.72 17.40
C THR A 81 -7.60 -0.02 18.03
N SER A 82 -8.26 -0.75 18.93
CA SER A 82 -9.05 -0.14 19.98
C SER A 82 -8.12 0.84 20.67
N VAL A 83 -8.18 2.11 20.26
CA VAL A 83 -7.83 3.21 21.13
C VAL A 83 -8.76 3.03 22.32
N LEU A 84 -8.24 2.42 23.38
CA LEU A 84 -8.91 2.41 24.68
C LEU A 84 -9.15 3.87 25.04
N PRO A 85 -10.40 4.31 25.23
CA PRO A 85 -10.65 5.65 25.70
C PRO A 85 -10.29 5.70 27.18
N GLY A 86 -9.31 6.53 27.52
CA GLY A 86 -9.13 7.02 28.88
C GLY A 86 -8.05 6.30 29.70
N SER A 87 -6.87 6.89 29.73
CA SER A 87 -6.11 7.05 30.97
C SER A 87 -5.24 8.31 30.85
N CYS A 88 -5.73 9.43 31.39
CA CYS A 88 -4.86 10.57 31.69
C CYS A 88 -3.96 10.20 32.88
N PRO A 89 -2.71 10.69 32.95
CA PRO A 89 -1.85 10.45 34.10
C PRO A 89 -2.14 11.47 35.21
N SER A 90 -2.52 10.97 36.39
CA SER A 90 -2.08 11.36 37.75
C SER A 90 -2.98 10.65 38.76
#